data_AF-A0A368GPD2-F1
#
_entry.id   AF-A0A368GPD2-F1
#
_cell.length_a   1.000
_cell.length_b   1.000
_cell.length_c   1.000
_cell.angle_alpha   90.00
_cell.angle_beta   90.00
_cell.angle_gamma   90.00
#
_symmetry.space_group_name_H-M   'P 1'
#
loop_
_entity.id
_entity.type
_entity.pdbx_description
1 polymer ?
#
loop_
_entity_poly.entity_id
_entity_poly.type
_entity_poly.pdbx_seq_one_letter_code
_entity_poly.pdbx_strand_id
1 'polypeptide(L)'
;MHQLLTNSRVFQAVKCILDGLGPAVLWQPYVVKLYLKLLQEASNLDTLEASAGAIQNLAACQFTPSAEVRAAVRVEKGLPVLVELIRLKEDYVVCAVATALRNLSLDPRNRELIGQLEVLFEAKT
;
A
#
# COMPACT_ATOMS: atom_id res chain seq x y z
N MET A 1 -7.82 19.06 -9.12
CA MET A 1 -7.09 18.07 -8.30
C MET A 1 -7.97 17.02 -7.60
N HIS A 2 -9.31 17.12 -7.61
CA HIS A 2 -10.22 16.08 -7.09
C HIS A 2 -10.51 14.91 -8.06
N GLN A 3 -10.21 15.07 -9.35
CA GLN A 3 -10.63 14.14 -10.42
C GLN A 3 -9.66 13.00 -10.73
N LEU A 4 -8.42 13.05 -10.21
CA LEU A 4 -7.40 12.03 -10.49
C LEU A 4 -7.46 10.83 -9.53
N LEU A 5 -8.13 10.97 -8.37
CA LEU A 5 -8.27 9.89 -7.39
C LEU A 5 -9.51 9.02 -7.61
N THR A 6 -10.51 9.50 -8.37
CA THR A 6 -11.85 8.87 -8.46
C THR A 6 -12.04 7.89 -9.62
N ASN A 7 -11.09 7.79 -10.56
CA ASN A 7 -11.26 7.02 -11.81
C ASN A 7 -10.51 5.68 -11.87
N SER A 8 -9.77 5.31 -10.82
CA SER A 8 -9.18 3.97 -10.76
C SER A 8 -10.25 2.92 -10.44
N ARG A 9 -10.23 1.77 -11.11
CA ARG A 9 -11.09 0.60 -10.80
C ARG A 9 -11.02 0.21 -9.31
N VAL A 10 -9.88 0.47 -8.66
CA VAL A 10 -9.65 0.30 -7.22
C VAL A 10 -10.55 1.22 -6.40
N PHE A 11 -10.77 2.48 -6.82
CA PHE A 11 -11.65 3.41 -6.12
C PHE A 11 -13.12 2.95 -6.16
N GLN A 12 -13.55 2.30 -7.26
CA GLN A 12 -14.91 1.75 -7.35
C GLN A 12 -15.10 0.50 -6.48
N ALA A 13 -14.11 -0.39 -6.42
CA ALA A 13 -14.15 -1.56 -5.53
C ALA A 13 -14.18 -1.14 -4.05
N VAL A 14 -13.37 -0.15 -3.69
CA VAL A 14 -13.31 0.37 -2.32
C VAL A 14 -14.56 1.19 -1.95
N LYS A 15 -15.15 1.94 -2.89
CA LYS A 15 -16.44 2.63 -2.70
C LYS A 15 -17.57 1.63 -2.38
N CYS A 16 -17.60 0.49 -3.06
CA CYS A 16 -18.63 -0.53 -2.85
C CYS A 16 -18.56 -1.17 -1.45
N ILE A 17 -17.37 -1.24 -0.82
CA ILE A 17 -17.18 -1.78 0.54
C ILE A 17 -17.58 -0.76 1.63
N LEU A 18 -17.62 0.54 1.31
CA LEU A 18 -17.68 1.63 2.29
C LEU A 18 -18.91 2.54 2.14
N ASP A 19 -19.89 2.12 1.35
CA ASP A 19 -21.12 2.88 1.13
C ASP A 19 -21.80 3.26 2.47
N GLY A 20 -21.95 4.57 2.69
CA GLY A 20 -22.60 5.16 3.87
C GLY A 20 -21.67 5.72 4.96
N LEU A 21 -20.36 5.43 4.94
CA LEU A 21 -19.41 5.82 6.01
C LEU A 21 -18.60 7.10 5.73
N GLY A 22 -18.75 7.69 4.54
CA GLY A 22 -18.01 8.87 4.10
C GLY A 22 -16.55 8.57 3.70
N PRO A 23 -15.90 9.44 2.93
CA PRO A 23 -14.59 9.16 2.35
C PRO A 23 -13.46 9.01 3.39
N ALA A 24 -13.64 9.55 4.59
CA ALA A 24 -12.61 9.51 5.64
C ALA A 24 -12.31 8.10 6.15
N VAL A 25 -13.23 7.16 5.95
CA VAL A 25 -13.05 5.76 6.34
C VAL A 25 -11.89 5.09 5.57
N LEU A 26 -11.61 5.54 4.34
CA LEU A 26 -10.64 4.94 3.42
C LEU A 26 -9.21 4.84 3.97
N TRP A 27 -8.82 5.81 4.79
CA TRP A 27 -7.48 5.92 5.36
C TRP A 27 -7.45 5.69 6.87
N GLN A 28 -8.53 5.15 7.45
CA GLN A 28 -8.51 4.78 8.86
C GLN A 28 -7.52 3.63 9.08
N PRO A 29 -6.78 3.60 10.21
CA PRO A 29 -5.76 2.58 10.47
C PRO A 29 -6.27 1.15 10.34
N TYR A 30 -7.52 0.89 10.74
CA TYR A 30 -8.12 -0.44 10.62
C TYR A 30 -8.31 -0.86 9.16
N VAL A 31 -8.64 0.07 8.25
CA VAL A 31 -8.78 -0.24 6.82
C VAL A 31 -7.41 -0.48 6.18
N VAL A 32 -6.40 0.29 6.57
CA VAL A 32 -5.01 0.05 6.15
C VAL A 32 -4.57 -1.37 6.53
N LYS A 33 -4.92 -1.83 7.74
CA LYS A 33 -4.65 -3.20 8.18
C LYS A 33 -5.36 -4.26 7.33
N LEU A 34 -6.58 -4.00 6.86
CA LEU A 34 -7.28 -4.92 5.96
C LEU A 34 -6.57 -5.06 4.61
N TYR A 35 -6.09 -3.97 4.02
CA TYR A 35 -5.27 -4.06 2.79
C TYR A 35 -4.00 -4.86 3.01
N LEU A 36 -3.30 -4.67 4.14
CA LEU A 36 -2.11 -5.45 4.47
C LEU A 36 -2.41 -6.93 4.70
N LYS A 37 -3.58 -7.25 5.25
CA LYS A 37 -4.02 -8.63 5.42
C LYS A 37 -4.28 -9.30 4.06
N LEU A 38 -4.94 -8.59 3.14
CA LEU A 38 -5.12 -9.07 1.76
C LEU A 38 -3.78 -9.31 1.06
N LEU A 39 -2.80 -8.41 1.23
CA LEU A 39 -1.46 -8.60 0.68
C LEU A 39 -0.70 -9.81 1.25
N GLN A 40 -1.01 -10.25 2.47
CA GLN A 40 -0.38 -11.41 3.10
C GLN A 40 -1.06 -12.74 2.76
N GLU A 41 -2.39 -12.74 2.63
CA GLU A 41 -3.19 -13.96 2.57
C GLU A 41 -3.74 -14.28 1.18
N ALA A 42 -3.83 -13.29 0.28
CA ALA A 42 -4.41 -13.51 -1.03
C ALA A 42 -3.43 -14.22 -1.98
N SER A 43 -3.93 -15.22 -2.69
CA SER A 43 -3.24 -15.86 -3.83
C SER A 43 -3.69 -15.31 -5.19
N ASN A 44 -4.81 -14.58 -5.23
CA ASN A 44 -5.30 -13.92 -6.44
C ASN A 44 -4.49 -12.63 -6.70
N LEU A 45 -3.80 -12.60 -7.82
CA LEU A 45 -2.90 -11.51 -8.20
C LEU A 45 -3.64 -10.18 -8.42
N ASP A 46 -4.88 -10.20 -8.93
CA ASP A 46 -5.70 -8.98 -9.06
C ASP A 46 -6.01 -8.36 -7.69
N THR A 47 -6.22 -9.19 -6.67
CA THR A 47 -6.44 -8.75 -5.29
C THR A 47 -5.18 -8.15 -4.68
N LEU A 48 -4.01 -8.73 -4.99
CA LEU A 48 -2.71 -8.19 -4.57
C LEU A 48 -2.45 -6.83 -5.24
N GLU A 49 -2.65 -6.74 -6.56
CA GLU A 49 -2.53 -5.48 -7.31
C GLU A 49 -3.48 -4.42 -6.75
N ALA A 50 -4.77 -4.74 -6.58
CA ALA A 50 -5.76 -3.80 -6.09
C ALA A 50 -5.44 -3.30 -4.68
N SER A 51 -4.99 -4.19 -3.78
CA SER A 51 -4.61 -3.84 -2.42
C SER A 51 -3.35 -2.96 -2.39
N ALA A 52 -2.33 -3.29 -3.19
CA ALA A 52 -1.13 -2.48 -3.33
C ALA A 52 -1.45 -1.11 -3.95
N GLY A 53 -2.32 -1.07 -4.96
CA GLY A 53 -2.81 0.14 -5.59
C GLY A 53 -3.60 1.05 -4.64
N ALA A 54 -4.38 0.48 -3.72
CA ALA A 54 -5.04 1.25 -2.68
C ALA A 54 -4.02 1.93 -1.76
N ILE A 55 -3.04 1.19 -1.23
CA ILE A 55 -1.97 1.74 -0.38
C ILE A 55 -1.17 2.81 -1.14
N GLN A 56 -0.83 2.55 -2.40
CA GLN A 56 -0.15 3.49 -3.28
C GLN A 56 -0.89 4.84 -3.33
N ASN A 57 -2.19 4.82 -3.63
CA ASN A 57 -3.01 6.03 -3.73
C ASN A 57 -3.09 6.77 -2.40
N LEU A 58 -3.32 6.04 -1.31
CA LEU A 58 -3.47 6.63 0.02
C LEU A 58 -2.17 7.25 0.54
N ALA A 59 -1.01 6.73 0.15
CA ALA A 59 0.30 7.22 0.59
C ALA A 59 0.90 8.34 -0.29
N ALA A 60 0.26 8.73 -1.39
CA ALA A 60 0.89 9.47 -2.50
C ALA A 60 1.28 10.93 -2.23
N CYS A 61 0.63 11.62 -1.29
CA CYS A 61 0.73 13.08 -1.19
C CYS A 61 1.24 13.56 0.18
N GLN A 62 1.63 14.83 0.23
CA GLN A 62 1.93 15.57 1.46
C GLN A 62 0.63 16.08 2.10
N PHE A 63 -0.21 15.12 2.48
CA PHE A 63 -1.49 15.33 3.16
C PHE A 63 -1.43 14.58 4.49
N THR A 64 -2.04 15.12 5.55
CA THR A 64 -1.95 14.55 6.90
C THR A 64 -2.41 13.08 6.96
N PRO A 65 -3.59 12.70 6.42
CA PRO A 65 -3.97 11.30 6.26
C PRO A 65 -2.98 10.43 5.48
N SER A 66 -2.35 10.95 4.43
CA SER A 66 -1.32 10.18 3.72
C SER A 66 -0.10 9.92 4.60
N ALA A 67 0.29 10.87 5.45
CA ALA A 67 1.35 10.66 6.44
C ALA A 67 0.95 9.62 7.50
N GLU A 68 -0.30 9.65 7.96
CA GLU A 68 -0.85 8.67 8.89
C GLU A 68 -0.88 7.26 8.29
N VAL A 69 -1.26 7.11 7.01
CA VAL A 69 -1.21 5.84 6.29
C VAL A 69 0.22 5.32 6.19
N ARG A 70 1.21 6.18 5.85
CA ARG A 70 2.62 5.78 5.83
C ARG A 70 3.11 5.29 7.19
N ALA A 71 2.69 5.95 8.27
CA ALA A 71 3.01 5.52 9.63
C ALA A 71 2.29 4.23 10.02
N ALA A 72 1.00 4.08 9.67
CA ALA A 72 0.20 2.90 9.95
C ALA A 72 0.77 1.64 9.27
N VAL A 73 1.16 1.76 7.99
CA VAL A 73 1.80 0.64 7.26
C VAL A 73 3.07 0.17 7.97
N ARG A 74 3.88 1.09 8.52
CA ARG A 74 5.07 0.73 9.31
C ARG A 74 4.71 0.04 10.61
N VAL A 75 3.76 0.60 11.37
CA VAL A 75 3.34 0.06 12.68
C VAL A 75 2.76 -1.35 12.53
N GLU A 76 1.97 -1.59 11.49
CA GLU A 76 1.39 -2.89 11.17
C GLU A 76 2.38 -3.83 10.44
N LYS A 77 3.68 -3.49 10.38
CA LYS A 77 4.73 -4.30 9.74
C LYS A 77 4.43 -4.65 8.27
N GLY A 78 3.78 -3.74 7.54
CA GLY A 78 3.45 -3.92 6.13
C GLY A 78 4.63 -3.71 5.17
N LEU A 79 5.72 -3.05 5.60
CA LEU A 79 6.90 -2.83 4.75
C LEU A 79 7.56 -4.15 4.30
N PRO A 80 7.88 -5.12 5.19
CA PRO A 80 8.36 -6.44 4.78
C PRO A 80 7.45 -7.16 3.77
N VAL A 81 6.12 -7.09 3.97
CA VAL A 81 5.14 -7.73 3.06
C VAL A 81 5.29 -7.17 1.65
N LEU A 82 5.33 -5.84 1.52
CA LEU A 82 5.49 -5.19 0.21
C LEU A 82 6.86 -5.48 -0.41
N VAL A 83 7.92 -5.53 0.38
CA VAL A 83 9.28 -5.88 -0.11
C VAL A 83 9.34 -7.34 -0.58
N GLU A 84 8.59 -8.26 0.03
CA GLU A 84 8.51 -9.65 -0.44
C GLU A 84 7.76 -9.75 -1.78
N LEU A 85 6.64 -9.06 -1.89
CA LEU A 85 5.80 -9.06 -3.11
C LEU A 85 6.50 -8.46 -4.34
N ILE A 86 7.54 -7.63 -4.16
CA ILE A 86 8.32 -7.11 -5.30
C ILE A 86 9.07 -8.21 -6.07
N ARG A 87 9.20 -9.41 -5.48
CA ARG A 87 9.88 -10.57 -6.08
C ARG A 87 8.96 -11.44 -6.94
N LEU A 88 7.68 -11.09 -7.03
CA LEU A 88 6.74 -11.73 -7.96
C LEU A 88 7.20 -11.52 -9.41
N LYS A 89 6.72 -12.37 -10.33
CA LYS A 89 7.09 -12.30 -11.75
C LYS A 89 6.15 -11.38 -12.54
N GLU A 90 5.01 -11.03 -11.96
CA GLU A 90 3.94 -10.35 -12.64
C GLU A 90 4.09 -8.83 -12.55
N ASP A 91 4.55 -8.25 -13.66
CA ASP A 91 4.92 -6.85 -13.78
C ASP A 91 3.85 -5.87 -13.29
N TYR A 92 2.56 -6.17 -13.49
CA TYR A 92 1.47 -5.28 -13.07
C TYR A 92 1.36 -5.21 -11.54
N VAL A 93 1.54 -6.33 -10.84
CA VAL A 93 1.57 -6.38 -9.37
C VAL A 93 2.84 -5.70 -8.87
N VAL A 94 4.00 -6.03 -9.45
CA VAL A 94 5.31 -5.45 -9.08
C VAL A 94 5.30 -3.93 -9.26
N CYS A 95 4.71 -3.42 -10.34
CA CYS A 95 4.59 -1.98 -10.59
C CYS A 95 3.76 -1.28 -9.51
N ALA A 96 2.62 -1.87 -9.12
CA ALA A 96 1.76 -1.35 -8.06
C ALA A 96 2.50 -1.30 -6.72
N VAL A 97 3.18 -2.39 -6.36
CA VAL A 97 3.96 -2.56 -5.12
C VAL A 97 5.16 -1.62 -5.08
N ALA A 98 5.96 -1.54 -6.13
CA ALA A 98 7.12 -0.66 -6.21
C ALA A 98 6.72 0.82 -6.08
N THR A 99 5.60 1.20 -6.70
CA THR A 99 5.07 2.56 -6.59
C THR A 99 4.51 2.83 -5.19
N ALA A 100 3.88 1.83 -4.54
CA ALA A 100 3.48 1.94 -3.14
C ALA A 100 4.69 2.15 -2.23
N LEU A 101 5.76 1.35 -2.37
CA LEU A 101 7.01 1.49 -1.63
C LEU A 101 7.66 2.88 -1.84
N ARG A 102 7.66 3.38 -3.07
CA ARG A 102 8.15 4.74 -3.38
C ARG A 102 7.35 5.81 -2.65
N ASN A 103 6.03 5.68 -2.55
CA ASN A 103 5.20 6.64 -1.83
C ASN A 103 5.37 6.49 -0.31
N LEU A 104 5.53 5.25 0.19
CA LEU A 104 5.75 4.97 1.60
C LEU A 104 7.10 5.52 2.10
N SER A 105 8.13 5.54 1.25
CA SER A 105 9.46 6.08 1.57
C SER A 105 9.52 7.62 1.64
N LEU A 106 8.42 8.32 1.34
CA LEU A 106 8.27 9.74 1.67
C LEU A 106 8.32 9.98 3.19
N ASP A 107 7.99 8.97 4.01
CA ASP A 107 8.30 8.99 5.43
C ASP A 107 9.77 8.58 5.65
N PRO A 108 10.61 9.43 6.26
CA PRO A 108 12.03 9.14 6.45
C PRO A 108 12.33 7.84 7.20
N ARG A 109 11.47 7.46 8.17
CA ARG A 109 11.65 6.23 8.95
C ARG A 109 11.33 5.00 8.10
N ASN A 110 10.35 5.11 7.20
CA ASN A 110 10.05 4.04 6.26
C ASN A 110 11.21 3.84 5.28
N ARG A 111 11.77 4.95 4.77
CA ARG A 111 12.91 4.90 3.85
C ARG A 111 14.11 4.16 4.44
N GLU A 112 14.43 4.43 5.71
CA GLU A 112 15.52 3.74 6.42
C GLU A 112 15.24 2.24 6.55
N LEU A 113 14.04 1.86 6.99
CA LEU A 113 13.65 0.46 7.16
C LEU A 113 13.63 -0.31 5.83
N ILE A 114 13.12 0.29 4.74
CA ILE A 114 13.10 -0.34 3.42
C ILE A 114 14.53 -0.67 2.96
N GLY A 115 15.47 0.27 3.11
CA GLY A 115 16.87 0.05 2.75
C GLY A 115 17.53 -1.06 3.57
N GLN A 116 17.20 -1.18 4.85
CA GLN A 116 17.69 -2.29 5.70
C GLN A 116 17.11 -3.64 5.27
N LEU A 117 15.83 -3.69 4.90
CA LEU A 117 15.16 -4.91 4.47
C LEU A 117 15.77 -5.43 3.17
N GLU A 118 15.99 -4.56 2.18
CA GLU A 118 16.62 -4.91 0.90
C GLU A 118 17.97 -5.61 1.11
N VAL A 119 18.86 -5.01 1.91
CA VAL A 119 20.17 -5.58 2.26
C VAL A 119 20.04 -6.92 3.00
N LEU A 120 19.09 -7.03 3.94
CA LEU A 120 18.87 -8.27 4.70
C LEU A 120 18.39 -9.43 3.82
N PHE A 121 17.61 -9.14 2.78
CA PHE A 121 17.14 -10.16 1.85
C PHE A 121 18.21 -10.56 0.83
N GLU A 122 19.04 -9.63 0.35
CA GLU A 122 20.19 -9.96 -0.51
C GLU A 122 21.19 -10.87 0.22
N ALA A 123 21.44 -10.64 1.52
CA ALA A 123 22.35 -11.44 2.33
C ALA A 123 21.84 -12.87 2.64
N LYS A 124 20.60 -13.22 2.29
CA LYS A 124 19.97 -14.53 2.57
C LYS A 124 19.75 -15.40 1.32
N THR A 125 20.15 -14.92 0.14
CA THR A 125 20.14 -15.64 -1.14
C THR A 125 21.54 -16.02 -1.55
#